data_AF-A0A183FVF1-F1
#
_entry.id   AF-A0A183FVF1-F1
#
_cell.length_a   1.000
_cell.length_b   1.000
_cell.length_c   1.000
_cell.angle_alpha   90.00
_cell.angle_beta   90.00
_cell.angle_gamma   90.00
#
_symmetry.space_group_name_H-M   'P 1'
#
loop_
_entity.id
_entity.type
_entity.pdbx_description
1 polymer ?
#
loop_
_entity_poly.entity_id
_entity_poly.type
_entity_poly.pdbx_seq_one_letter_code
_entity_poly.pdbx_strand_id
1 'polypeptide(L)'
;MIVANIDLLPQSYGANVKVQRKCRESVVYLLDAIRERLVSFYRNTNQKPTRIIVYRDGVSEGQFAEVLREEIQGIRSACMILSPDYRPPITYVVVQKRHHARMFCKYSTDMVGKARNIPPGTTVDTGIVSPEGFDFYLCSHYGVQGTSRPARYHVLWDDNDFSADEMQAITYGFVYRATDANLRRFSSLLPMPISVCTASN
;
A
#
# COMPACT_ATOMS: atom_id res chain seq x y z
N MET A 1 6.73 -11.10 3.48
CA MET A 1 7.33 -10.89 2.15
C MET A 1 7.31 -9.40 1.89
N ILE A 2 8.44 -8.84 1.47
CA ILE A 2 8.54 -7.43 1.06
C ILE A 2 8.73 -7.41 -0.45
N VAL A 3 7.98 -6.57 -1.15
CA VAL A 3 8.06 -6.42 -2.60
C VAL A 3 8.27 -4.94 -2.89
N ALA A 4 9.14 -4.60 -3.84
CA ALA A 4 9.31 -3.23 -4.28
C ALA A 4 9.51 -3.13 -5.79
N ASN A 5 9.10 -2.01 -6.39
CA ASN A 5 9.38 -1.74 -7.79
C ASN A 5 10.89 -1.58 -8.00
N ILE A 6 11.35 -2.01 -9.17
CA ILE A 6 12.76 -1.93 -9.58
C ILE A 6 12.98 -0.90 -10.70
N ASP A 7 11.90 -0.38 -11.27
CA ASP A 7 11.89 0.54 -12.40
C ASP A 7 11.25 1.89 -12.01
N LEU A 8 11.56 2.94 -12.78
CA LEU A 8 10.98 4.29 -12.63
C LEU A 8 9.47 4.29 -12.86
N LEU A 9 9.03 3.53 -13.87
CA LEU A 9 7.62 3.20 -14.06
C LEU A 9 7.34 1.92 -13.27
N PRO A 10 6.35 1.89 -12.35
CA PRO A 10 6.10 0.74 -11.48
C PRO A 10 5.44 -0.42 -12.26
N GLN A 11 6.20 -1.05 -13.15
CA GLN A 11 5.79 -2.18 -13.99
C GLN A 11 6.43 -3.48 -13.51
N SER A 12 7.72 -3.45 -13.17
CA SER A 12 8.43 -4.61 -12.63
C SER A 12 8.66 -4.48 -11.13
N TYR A 13 8.53 -5.61 -10.43
CA TYR A 13 8.66 -5.69 -8.98
C TYR A 13 9.60 -6.82 -8.57
N GLY A 14 10.53 -6.54 -7.67
CA GLY A 14 11.36 -7.53 -7.02
C GLY A 14 10.80 -7.92 -5.66
N ALA A 15 10.73 -9.23 -5.36
CA ALA A 15 10.30 -9.74 -4.06
C ALA A 15 11.47 -10.24 -3.18
N ASN A 16 11.36 -10.02 -1.86
CA ASN A 16 12.15 -10.66 -0.82
C ASN A 16 11.22 -11.50 0.06
N VAL A 17 11.45 -12.81 0.07
CA VAL A 17 10.73 -13.75 0.93
C VAL A 17 11.67 -14.22 2.03
N LYS A 18 11.31 -13.94 3.28
CA LYS A 18 11.96 -14.51 4.46
C LYS A 18 10.88 -15.14 5.34
N VAL A 19 11.19 -16.30 5.91
CA VAL A 19 10.28 -17.04 6.81
C VAL A 19 10.42 -16.48 8.23
N GLN A 20 9.31 -16.20 8.89
CA GLN A 20 9.27 -15.62 10.24
C GLN A 20 8.42 -16.48 11.19
N ARG A 21 8.70 -16.42 12.50
CA ARG A 21 7.89 -17.05 13.56
C ARG A 21 6.52 -16.37 13.68
N LYS A 22 5.49 -17.17 13.94
CA LYS A 22 4.05 -16.86 13.77
C LYS A 22 3.47 -15.76 14.69
N CYS A 23 4.19 -15.25 15.69
CA CYS A 23 3.64 -14.38 16.75
C CYS A 23 4.22 -12.95 16.80
N ARG A 24 4.92 -12.47 15.77
CA ARG A 24 5.41 -11.08 15.75
C ARG A 24 4.97 -10.38 14.47
N GLU A 25 4.22 -9.29 14.62
CA GLU A 25 3.72 -8.50 13.49
C GLU A 25 4.79 -7.63 12.83
N SER A 26 5.81 -7.22 13.62
CA SER A 26 6.95 -6.45 13.14
C SER A 26 7.92 -7.33 12.32
N VAL A 27 8.38 -6.79 11.19
CA VAL A 27 9.26 -7.51 10.26
C VAL A 27 10.71 -7.45 10.77
N VAL A 28 11.18 -8.52 11.40
CA VAL A 28 12.52 -8.62 12.04
C VAL A 28 13.69 -8.38 11.05
N TYR A 29 13.47 -8.57 9.74
CA TYR A 29 14.48 -8.38 8.68
C TYR A 29 14.15 -7.22 7.72
N LEU A 30 13.39 -6.24 8.19
CA LEU A 30 12.95 -5.12 7.37
C LEU A 30 14.13 -4.33 6.78
N LEU A 31 15.15 -4.07 7.61
CA LEU A 31 16.36 -3.32 7.24
C LEU A 31 17.06 -3.91 6.02
N ASP A 32 17.42 -5.20 6.09
CA ASP A 32 18.14 -5.88 5.02
C ASP A 32 17.29 -5.95 3.75
N ALA A 33 16.00 -6.28 3.89
CA ALA A 33 15.10 -6.38 2.76
C ALA A 33 14.94 -5.04 2.03
N ILE A 34 14.73 -3.94 2.76
CA ILE A 34 14.64 -2.60 2.17
C ILE A 34 15.96 -2.23 1.50
N ARG A 35 17.09 -2.46 2.18
CA ARG A 35 18.41 -2.17 1.62
C ARG A 35 18.61 -2.91 0.29
N GLU A 36 18.31 -4.21 0.23
CA GLU A 36 18.39 -4.99 -1.00
C GLU A 36 17.49 -4.44 -2.10
N ARG A 37 16.27 -3.98 -1.76
CA ARG A 37 15.37 -3.34 -2.72
C ARG A 37 15.88 -2.00 -3.22
N LEU A 38 16.37 -1.13 -2.35
CA LEU A 38 16.96 0.16 -2.74
C LEU A 38 18.17 -0.03 -3.64
N VAL A 39 19.03 -1.00 -3.33
CA VAL A 39 20.19 -1.34 -4.18
C VAL A 39 19.75 -1.90 -5.53
N SER A 40 18.73 -2.77 -5.56
CA SER A 40 18.18 -3.31 -6.81
C SER A 40 17.60 -2.22 -7.69
N PHE A 41 16.86 -1.28 -7.10
CA PHE A 41 16.30 -0.12 -7.81
C PHE A 41 17.41 0.76 -8.39
N TYR A 42 18.44 1.07 -7.59
CA TYR A 42 19.57 1.87 -8.05
C TYR A 42 20.34 1.21 -9.19
N ARG A 43 20.53 -0.12 -9.14
CA ARG A 43 21.21 -0.86 -10.22
C ARG A 43 20.46 -0.78 -11.55
N ASN A 44 19.14 -0.74 -11.52
CA ASN A 44 18.31 -0.72 -12.73
C ASN A 44 18.10 0.70 -13.27
N THR A 45 17.93 1.68 -12.41
CA THR A 45 17.55 3.05 -12.80
C THR A 45 18.71 4.04 -12.78
N ASN A 46 19.84 3.67 -12.17
CA ASN A 46 20.96 4.56 -11.82
C ASN A 46 20.53 5.80 -11.00
N GLN A 47 19.36 5.74 -10.36
CA GLN A 47 18.80 6.83 -9.57
C GLN A 47 18.44 6.35 -8.17
N LYS A 48 18.65 7.22 -7.19
CA LYS A 48 18.16 6.98 -5.82
C LYS A 48 16.70 7.45 -5.75
N PRO A 49 15.84 6.71 -5.06
CA PRO A 49 14.45 7.13 -4.90
C PRO A 49 14.30 8.51 -4.27
N THR A 50 13.47 9.36 -4.85
CA THR A 50 13.19 10.68 -4.26
C THR A 50 12.09 10.61 -3.22
N ARG A 51 11.15 9.65 -3.34
CA ARG A 51 10.05 9.43 -2.40
C ARG A 51 9.87 7.94 -2.13
N ILE A 52 9.42 7.59 -0.94
CA ILE A 52 9.13 6.20 -0.57
C ILE A 52 7.70 6.09 -0.06
N ILE A 53 6.89 5.24 -0.68
CA ILE A 53 5.51 4.95 -0.25
C ILE A 53 5.42 3.49 0.18
N VAL A 54 5.03 3.26 1.43
CA VAL A 54 4.95 1.93 2.03
C VAL A 54 3.49 1.55 2.20
N TYR A 55 3.06 0.44 1.59
CA TYR A 55 1.77 -0.17 1.88
C TYR A 55 1.96 -1.39 2.76
N ARG A 56 1.43 -1.35 3.99
CA ARG A 56 1.54 -2.41 4.99
C ARG A 56 0.19 -3.13 5.17
N ASP A 57 0.14 -4.43 4.92
CA ASP A 57 -1.08 -5.26 5.09
C ASP A 57 -1.03 -6.11 6.37
N GLY A 58 -2.11 -6.15 7.15
CA GLY A 58 -2.24 -7.07 8.28
C GLY A 58 -1.62 -6.58 9.59
N VAL A 59 -1.87 -5.32 9.92
CA VAL A 59 -1.61 -4.74 11.25
C VAL A 59 -2.95 -4.35 11.87
N SER A 60 -3.13 -4.65 13.15
CA SER A 60 -4.33 -4.30 13.91
C SER A 60 -4.27 -2.84 14.38
N GLU A 61 -5.41 -2.14 14.49
CA GLU A 61 -5.45 -0.72 14.88
C GLU A 61 -4.71 -0.45 16.21
N GLY A 62 -4.84 -1.34 17.19
CA GLY A 62 -4.16 -1.22 18.48
C GLY A 62 -2.63 -1.33 18.43
N GLN A 63 -2.06 -1.79 17.32
CA GLN A 63 -0.61 -1.95 17.12
C GLN A 63 -0.03 -0.93 16.12
N PHE A 64 -0.86 -0.02 15.59
CA PHE A 64 -0.43 0.98 14.61
C PHE A 64 0.77 1.79 15.11
N ALA A 65 0.70 2.36 16.32
CA ALA A 65 1.75 3.21 16.84
C ALA A 65 3.08 2.47 17.09
N GLU A 66 3.01 1.21 17.53
CA GLU A 66 4.20 0.39 17.79
C GLU A 66 4.87 -0.02 16.49
N VAL A 67 4.11 -0.61 15.56
CA VAL A 67 4.62 -1.09 14.28
C VAL A 67 5.13 0.08 13.43
N LEU A 68 4.41 1.20 13.39
CA LEU A 68 4.84 2.40 12.66
C LEU A 68 6.22 2.87 13.10
N ARG A 69 6.44 2.98 14.42
CA ARG A 69 7.69 3.47 14.98
C ARG A 69 8.86 2.55 14.64
N GLU A 70 8.69 1.25 14.84
CA GLU A 70 9.72 0.25 14.52
C GLU A 70 10.03 0.23 13.02
N GLU A 71 9.00 0.19 12.17
CA GLU A 71 9.17 0.05 10.73
C GLU A 71 9.75 1.31 10.08
N ILE A 72 9.27 2.51 10.44
CA ILE A 72 9.83 3.78 9.93
C ILE A 72 11.28 3.97 10.35
N GLN A 73 11.63 3.66 11.61
CA GLN A 73 13.02 3.71 12.05
C GLN A 73 13.89 2.73 11.25
N GLY A 74 13.35 1.55 10.94
CA GLY A 74 13.96 0.58 10.04
C GLY A 74 14.21 1.16 8.64
N ILE A 75 13.18 1.69 8.00
CA ILE A 75 13.27 2.28 6.65
C ILE A 75 14.31 3.40 6.62
N ARG A 76 14.25 4.34 7.58
CA ARG A 76 15.19 5.47 7.67
C ARG A 76 16.63 5.01 7.89
N SER A 77 16.84 3.98 8.70
CA SER A 77 18.18 3.41 8.92
C SER A 77 18.72 2.69 7.69
N ALA A 78 17.88 1.97 6.94
CA ALA A 78 18.29 1.39 5.66
C ALA A 78 18.71 2.45 4.64
N CYS A 79 18.03 3.60 4.62
CA CYS A 79 18.40 4.75 3.78
C CYS A 79 19.76 5.34 4.18
N MET A 80 20.01 5.53 5.49
CA MET A 80 21.30 6.01 6.01
C MET A 80 22.48 5.11 5.67
N ILE A 81 22.27 3.78 5.77
CA ILE A 81 23.31 2.80 5.47
C ILE A 81 23.74 2.87 4.00
N LEU A 82 22.80 3.20 3.10
CA LEU A 82 23.11 3.39 1.68
C LEU A 82 23.91 4.68 1.43
N SER A 83 23.57 5.75 2.14
CA SER A 83 24.19 7.07 1.99
C SER A 83 23.85 7.92 3.23
N PRO A 84 24.84 8.49 3.96
CA PRO A 84 24.59 9.21 5.20
C PRO A 84 23.59 10.38 5.08
N ASP A 85 23.63 11.07 3.94
CA ASP A 85 22.79 12.24 3.66
C ASP A 85 21.45 11.91 3.00
N TYR A 86 21.15 10.63 2.76
CA TYR A 86 19.97 10.23 2.02
C TYR A 86 18.74 10.12 2.94
N ARG A 87 17.88 11.15 2.84
CA ARG A 87 16.66 11.33 3.64
C ARG A 87 15.44 11.53 2.75
N PRO A 88 14.98 10.50 2.01
CA PRO A 88 13.78 10.65 1.21
C PRO A 88 12.55 10.81 2.13
N PRO A 89 11.57 11.65 1.78
CA PRO A 89 10.27 11.67 2.44
C PRO A 89 9.56 10.32 2.31
N ILE A 90 8.99 9.85 3.41
CA ILE A 90 8.31 8.55 3.52
C ILE A 90 6.83 8.78 3.77
N THR A 91 5.98 8.05 3.05
CA THR A 91 4.55 7.91 3.34
C THR A 91 4.27 6.47 3.73
N TYR A 92 3.59 6.26 4.87
CA TYR A 92 3.29 4.94 5.41
C TYR A 92 1.78 4.74 5.50
N VAL A 93 1.28 3.77 4.73
CA VAL A 93 -0.14 3.46 4.59
C VAL A 93 -0.40 2.04 5.06
N VAL A 94 -1.28 1.87 6.04
CA VAL A 94 -1.77 0.55 6.45
C VAL A 94 -3.02 0.20 5.68
N VAL A 95 -3.04 -1.00 5.10
CA VAL A 95 -4.17 -1.56 4.36
C VAL A 95 -4.86 -2.61 5.23
N GLN A 96 -6.15 -2.41 5.48
CA GLN A 96 -7.01 -3.34 6.18
C GLN A 96 -8.07 -3.89 5.24
N LYS A 97 -7.93 -5.17 4.86
CA LYS A 97 -8.89 -5.86 3.99
C LYS A 97 -9.92 -6.71 4.76
N ARG A 98 -9.62 -7.02 6.03
CA ARG A 98 -10.41 -7.93 6.87
C ARG A 98 -11.19 -7.16 7.92
N HIS A 99 -12.22 -6.45 7.49
CA HIS A 99 -13.14 -5.73 8.37
C HIS A 99 -14.62 -6.03 8.06
N HIS A 100 -15.49 -5.51 8.93
CA HIS A 100 -16.93 -5.73 8.85
C HIS A 100 -17.69 -4.71 7.99
N ALA A 101 -17.08 -3.56 7.66
CA ALA A 101 -17.71 -2.55 6.81
C ALA A 101 -18.10 -3.11 5.43
N ARG A 102 -19.34 -2.83 5.00
CA ARG A 102 -19.90 -3.17 3.69
C ARG A 102 -20.54 -1.92 3.12
N MET A 103 -20.42 -1.76 1.81
CA MET A 103 -20.94 -0.60 1.08
C MET A 103 -21.90 -1.09 -0.01
N PHE A 104 -22.96 -0.32 -0.22
CA PHE A 104 -24.02 -0.65 -1.16
C PHE A 104 -24.40 0.59 -1.97
N CYS A 105 -24.75 0.42 -3.24
CA CYS A 105 -25.27 1.51 -4.05
C CYS A 105 -26.64 1.95 -3.52
N LYS A 106 -26.85 3.27 -3.41
CA LYS A 106 -28.17 3.83 -3.10
C LYS A 106 -29.17 3.58 -4.23
N TYR A 107 -28.72 3.70 -5.47
CA TYR A 107 -29.55 3.49 -6.66
C TYR A 107 -29.19 2.17 -7.36
N SER A 108 -30.20 1.50 -7.90
CA SER A 108 -30.03 0.23 -8.62
C SER A 108 -29.30 0.37 -9.95
N THR A 109 -29.31 1.57 -10.54
CA THR A 109 -28.61 1.91 -11.79
C THR A 109 -27.11 1.85 -11.66
N ASP A 110 -26.59 2.11 -10.46
CA ASP A 110 -25.15 2.17 -10.19
C ASP A 110 -24.60 0.80 -9.79
N MET A 111 -25.48 -0.20 -9.63
CA MET A 111 -25.11 -1.56 -9.26
C MET A 111 -24.49 -2.28 -10.45
N VAL A 112 -23.35 -2.93 -10.20
CA VAL A 112 -22.58 -3.61 -11.24
C VAL A 112 -22.59 -5.12 -11.02
N GLY A 113 -22.81 -5.85 -12.12
CA GLY A 113 -22.72 -7.30 -12.18
C GLY A 113 -23.92 -8.04 -11.58
N LYS A 114 -23.89 -9.38 -11.70
CA LYS A 114 -24.97 -10.26 -11.20
C LYS A 114 -25.17 -10.15 -9.69
N ALA A 115 -24.09 -9.88 -8.96
CA ALA A 115 -24.09 -9.72 -7.51
C ALA A 115 -24.55 -8.32 -7.05
N ARG A 116 -24.78 -7.37 -7.98
CA ARG A 116 -25.24 -6.00 -7.70
C ARG A 116 -24.36 -5.25 -6.69
N ASN A 117 -23.05 -5.30 -6.90
CA ASN A 117 -22.07 -4.63 -6.05
C ASN A 117 -21.84 -3.17 -6.48
N ILE A 118 -21.18 -2.41 -5.61
CA ILE A 118 -20.61 -1.11 -5.94
C ILE A 118 -19.60 -1.21 -7.10
N PRO A 119 -19.48 -0.17 -7.95
CA PRO A 119 -18.53 -0.16 -9.04
C PRO A 119 -17.08 -0.16 -8.53
N PRO A 120 -16.14 -0.79 -9.26
CA PRO A 120 -14.72 -0.66 -8.96
C PRO A 120 -14.29 0.81 -9.12
N GLY A 121 -13.45 1.30 -8.21
CA GLY A 121 -13.08 2.71 -8.09
C GLY A 121 -13.96 3.50 -7.12
N THR A 122 -14.98 2.88 -6.51
CA THR A 122 -15.75 3.55 -5.44
C THR A 122 -14.84 3.83 -4.26
N THR A 123 -14.71 5.11 -3.92
CA THR A 123 -13.94 5.60 -2.78
C THR A 123 -14.87 6.29 -1.78
N VAL A 124 -14.62 6.07 -0.49
CA VAL A 124 -15.36 6.73 0.60
C VAL A 124 -14.37 7.23 1.64
N ASP A 125 -14.32 8.54 1.80
CA ASP A 125 -13.43 9.29 2.69
C ASP A 125 -14.19 10.20 3.67
N THR A 126 -15.53 10.09 3.71
CA THR A 126 -16.39 10.92 4.56
C THR A 126 -17.42 10.08 5.32
N GLY A 127 -17.81 10.56 6.50
CA GLY A 127 -18.91 10.01 7.33
C GLY A 127 -18.58 8.76 8.14
N ILE A 128 -18.04 7.72 7.51
CA ILE A 128 -17.74 6.41 8.15
C ILE A 128 -16.26 6.21 8.50
N VAL A 129 -15.41 7.16 8.10
CA VAL A 129 -13.97 7.17 8.37
C VAL A 129 -13.67 7.77 9.74
N SER A 130 -12.42 7.67 10.19
CA SER A 130 -12.01 8.25 11.46
C SER A 130 -12.19 9.78 11.43
N PRO A 131 -12.79 10.41 12.45
CA PRO A 131 -12.99 11.85 12.49
C PRO A 131 -11.69 12.65 12.58
N GLU A 132 -10.61 12.04 13.06
CA GLU A 132 -9.31 12.67 13.29
C GLU A 132 -8.19 12.09 12.41
N GLY A 133 -8.46 10.99 11.70
CA GLY A 133 -7.46 10.25 10.94
C GLY A 133 -7.55 10.51 9.44
N PHE A 134 -6.42 10.37 8.75
CA PHE A 134 -6.42 10.30 7.30
C PHE A 134 -6.63 8.84 6.86
N ASP A 135 -7.90 8.45 6.77
CA ASP A 135 -8.30 7.13 6.28
C ASP A 135 -9.41 7.19 5.24
N PHE A 136 -9.42 6.20 4.34
CA PHE A 136 -10.42 6.07 3.30
C PHE A 136 -10.67 4.61 2.95
N TYR A 137 -11.85 4.31 2.44
CA TYR A 137 -12.18 3.02 1.87
C TYR A 137 -12.09 3.09 0.35
N LEU A 138 -11.50 2.07 -0.27
CA LEU A 138 -11.44 1.95 -1.73
C LEU A 138 -11.87 0.54 -2.15
N CYS A 139 -12.88 0.48 -3.01
CA CYS A 139 -13.27 -0.75 -3.69
C CYS A 139 -12.56 -0.84 -5.04
N SER A 140 -11.42 -1.50 -5.08
CA SER A 140 -10.57 -1.56 -6.28
C SER A 140 -10.88 -2.72 -7.23
N HIS A 141 -11.80 -3.63 -6.88
CA HIS A 141 -12.06 -4.85 -7.64
C HIS A 141 -13.53 -5.02 -8.01
N TYR A 142 -13.76 -5.78 -9.08
CA TYR A 142 -15.09 -6.19 -9.49
C TYR A 142 -15.65 -7.26 -8.55
N GLY A 143 -16.83 -7.01 -7.98
CA GLY A 143 -17.52 -7.96 -7.10
C GLY A 143 -18.21 -9.08 -7.88
N VAL A 144 -17.48 -10.15 -8.22
CA VAL A 144 -17.99 -11.27 -9.02
C VAL A 144 -19.09 -12.05 -8.30
N GLN A 145 -18.92 -12.31 -7.00
CA GLN A 145 -19.86 -13.09 -6.19
C GLN A 145 -19.91 -12.58 -4.75
N GLY A 146 -21.10 -12.59 -4.16
CA GLY A 146 -21.33 -12.07 -2.81
C GLY A 146 -21.19 -10.56 -2.74
N THR A 147 -21.04 -10.03 -1.53
CA THR A 147 -20.85 -8.58 -1.30
C THR A 147 -19.37 -8.23 -1.32
N SER A 148 -18.99 -7.25 -2.15
CA SER A 148 -17.64 -6.70 -2.19
C SER A 148 -17.22 -6.18 -0.81
N ARG A 149 -15.94 -6.36 -0.48
CA ARG A 149 -15.33 -5.80 0.71
C ARG A 149 -14.32 -4.75 0.26
N PRO A 150 -14.68 -3.45 0.27
CA PRO A 150 -13.72 -2.37 0.07
C PRO A 150 -12.57 -2.55 1.06
N ALA A 151 -11.34 -2.20 0.68
CA ALA A 151 -10.23 -2.17 1.62
C ALA A 151 -10.19 -0.80 2.28
N ARG A 152 -9.92 -0.75 3.59
CA ARG A 152 -9.66 0.49 4.32
C ARG A 152 -8.16 0.80 4.29
N TYR A 153 -7.81 2.03 3.99
CA TYR A 153 -6.44 2.53 3.94
C TYR A 153 -6.29 3.59 5.01
N HIS A 154 -5.29 3.45 5.87
CA HIS A 154 -4.95 4.42 6.90
C HIS A 154 -3.58 5.00 6.61
N VAL A 155 -3.51 6.29 6.34
CA VAL A 155 -2.24 7.02 6.23
C VAL A 155 -1.78 7.33 7.65
N LEU A 156 -0.79 6.59 8.14
CA LEU A 156 -0.29 6.73 9.51
C LEU A 156 0.87 7.73 9.61
N TRP A 157 1.56 7.96 8.49
CA TRP A 157 2.68 8.89 8.41
C TRP A 157 2.80 9.40 6.99
N ASP A 158 3.02 10.69 6.81
CA ASP A 158 3.22 11.27 5.49
C ASP A 158 4.19 12.45 5.54
N ASP A 159 5.44 12.23 5.12
CA ASP A 159 6.43 13.29 4.91
C ASP A 159 6.29 13.93 3.51
N ASN A 160 5.45 13.37 2.62
CA ASN A 160 5.28 13.86 1.24
C ASN A 160 4.12 14.86 1.09
N ASP A 161 3.38 15.12 2.18
CA ASP A 161 2.21 16.02 2.23
C ASP A 161 1.20 15.76 1.09
N PHE A 162 0.82 14.51 0.88
CA PHE A 162 -0.15 14.16 -0.15
C PHE A 162 -1.57 14.59 0.23
N SER A 163 -2.32 15.04 -0.75
CA SER A 163 -3.77 15.24 -0.63
C SER A 163 -4.54 13.91 -0.62
N ALA A 164 -5.79 13.95 -0.13
CA ALA A 164 -6.71 12.81 -0.19
C ALA A 164 -6.88 12.30 -1.62
N ASP A 165 -7.14 13.19 -2.57
CA ASP A 165 -7.34 12.83 -3.99
C ASP A 165 -6.09 12.16 -4.58
N GLU A 166 -4.90 12.67 -4.29
CA GLU A 166 -3.64 12.09 -4.77
C GLU A 166 -3.42 10.68 -4.19
N MET A 167 -3.61 10.50 -2.88
CA MET A 167 -3.45 9.19 -2.25
C MET A 167 -4.45 8.17 -2.80
N GLN A 168 -5.69 8.58 -3.01
CA GLN A 168 -6.74 7.72 -3.58
C GLN A 168 -6.41 7.34 -5.02
N ALA A 169 -6.00 8.30 -5.86
CA ALA A 169 -5.63 8.08 -7.25
C ALA A 169 -4.40 7.17 -7.39
N ILE A 170 -3.35 7.42 -6.60
CA ILE A 170 -2.14 6.59 -6.55
C ILE A 170 -2.50 5.16 -6.13
N THR A 171 -3.27 5.00 -5.06
CA THR A 171 -3.69 3.69 -4.54
C THR A 171 -4.50 2.91 -5.58
N TYR A 172 -5.47 3.56 -6.22
CA TYR A 172 -6.28 2.93 -7.26
C TYR A 172 -5.44 2.54 -8.48
N GLY A 173 -4.54 3.41 -8.93
CA GLY A 173 -3.61 3.15 -10.02
C GLY A 173 -2.70 1.95 -9.77
N PHE A 174 -2.21 1.78 -8.54
CA PHE A 174 -1.41 0.60 -8.16
C PHE A 174 -2.19 -0.70 -8.26
N VAL A 175 -3.41 -0.73 -7.70
CA VAL A 175 -4.22 -1.96 -7.75
C VAL A 175 -4.62 -2.30 -9.17
N TYR A 176 -5.03 -1.30 -9.96
CA TYR A 176 -5.43 -1.50 -11.35
C TYR A 176 -4.30 -2.13 -12.19
N ARG A 177 -3.07 -1.59 -12.08
CA ARG A 177 -1.90 -2.13 -12.81
C ARG A 177 -1.51 -3.53 -12.31
N ALA A 178 -1.59 -3.78 -11.01
CA ALA A 178 -1.34 -5.10 -10.45
C ALA A 178 -2.35 -6.15 -10.94
N THR A 179 -3.59 -5.76 -11.26
CA THR A 179 -4.60 -6.67 -11.82
C THR A 179 -4.46 -6.95 -13.31
N ASP A 180 -3.80 -6.07 -14.08
CA ASP A 180 -3.60 -6.23 -15.53
C ASP A 180 -2.42 -7.17 -15.85
N ALA A 181 -1.36 -7.13 -15.05
CA ALA A 181 -0.20 -8.02 -15.18
C ALA A 181 -0.47 -9.43 -14.61
N ASN A 182 -1.20 -10.29 -15.33
CA ASN A 182 -1.38 -11.75 -15.07
C ASN A 182 -1.80 -12.21 -13.65
N LEU A 183 -2.04 -11.30 -12.69
CA LEU A 183 -2.48 -11.60 -11.33
C LEU A 183 -4.01 -11.55 -11.16
N ARG A 184 -4.73 -11.96 -12.21
CA ARG A 184 -6.20 -12.00 -12.26
C ARG A 184 -6.86 -12.97 -11.27
N ARG A 185 -6.11 -13.68 -10.43
CA ARG A 185 -6.65 -14.68 -9.48
C ARG A 185 -6.59 -14.31 -8.01
N PHE A 186 -5.96 -13.20 -7.61
CA PHE A 186 -5.79 -12.87 -6.19
C PHE A 186 -5.95 -11.38 -5.91
N SER A 187 -7.11 -10.80 -6.24
CA SER A 187 -7.42 -9.38 -5.95
C SER A 187 -7.64 -9.08 -4.46
N SER A 188 -7.57 -10.07 -3.57
CA SER A 188 -7.82 -9.90 -2.12
C SER A 188 -6.65 -10.31 -1.21
N LEU A 189 -5.57 -10.91 -1.74
CA LEU A 189 -4.58 -11.63 -0.92
C LEU A 189 -3.12 -11.25 -1.14
N LEU A 190 -2.81 -10.30 -2.01
CA LEU A 190 -1.42 -9.88 -2.18
C LEU A 190 -1.01 -8.89 -1.08
N PRO A 191 0.11 -9.11 -0.39
CA PRO A 191 0.75 -8.03 0.35
C PRO A 191 1.08 -6.94 -0.67
N MET A 192 0.48 -5.77 -0.49
CA MET A 192 0.74 -4.64 -1.39
C MET A 192 2.25 -4.32 -1.32
N PRO A 193 2.92 -4.11 -2.45
CA PRO A 193 4.34 -3.82 -2.46
C PRO A 193 4.63 -2.49 -1.76
N ILE A 194 5.82 -2.38 -1.15
CA ILE A 194 6.46 -1.10 -0.89
C ILE A 194 6.67 -0.46 -2.26
N SER A 195 5.96 0.62 -2.57
CA SER A 195 6.17 1.33 -3.83
C SER A 195 7.15 2.47 -3.61
N VAL A 196 8.31 2.32 -4.22
CA VAL A 196 9.37 3.32 -4.28
C VAL A 196 9.05 4.23 -5.47
N CYS A 197 8.29 5.30 -5.23
CA CYS A 197 7.96 6.27 -6.28
C CYS A 197 9.11 7.26 -6.46
N THR A 198 9.76 7.21 -7.63
CA THR A 198 10.60 8.31 -8.10
C THR A 198 9.72 9.26 -8.88
N ALA A 199 9.43 10.44 -8.34
CA ALA A 199 8.93 11.52 -9.16
C ALA A 199 10.11 12.03 -10.01
N SER A 200 10.01 11.90 -11.33
CA SER A 200 10.82 12.70 -12.25
C SER A 200 10.31 14.14 -12.14
N ASN A 201 11.21 15.10 -11.94
CA ASN A 201 10.87 16.53 -12.02
C ASN A 201 10.17 16.88 -13.33
#